data_AF-A0A193QK89-F1
#
_entry.id   AF-A0A193QK89-F1
#
_cell.length_a   1.000
_cell.length_b   1.000
_cell.length_c   1.000
_cell.angle_alpha   90.00
_cell.angle_beta   90.00
_cell.angle_gamma   90.00
#
_symmetry.space_group_name_H-M   'P 1'
#
loop_
_entity.id
_entity.type
_entity.pdbx_description
1 polymer ?
#
loop_
_entity_poly.entity_id
_entity_poly.type
_entity_poly.pdbx_seq_one_letter_code
_entity_poly.pdbx_strand_id
1 'polypeptide(L)' 'MADDVDLASQYKEAFRQHQIAHYREEELPFTGRCYYFEAPTKDSFCCKECGKYWEKRKYFDSQRRIK' A
#
# COMPACT_ATOMS: atom_id res chain seq x y z
N MET A 1 35.15 -11.07 14.90
CA MET A 1 34.11 -11.74 15.69
C MET A 1 32.85 -10.93 15.49
N ALA A 2 31.77 -11.53 15.02
CA ALA A 2 30.48 -10.81 14.96
C ALA A 2 30.06 -10.50 16.40
N ASP A 3 29.72 -9.24 16.67
CA ASP A 3 29.17 -8.89 17.96
C ASP A 3 27.66 -9.19 18.03
N ASP A 4 27.07 -9.00 19.21
CA ASP A 4 25.65 -9.27 19.41
C ASP A 4 24.75 -8.40 18.51
N VAL A 5 25.24 -7.24 18.08
CA VAL A 5 24.52 -6.30 17.21
C VAL A 5 24.52 -6.83 15.77
N ASP A 6 25.68 -7.29 15.29
CA ASP A 6 25.83 -7.92 13.97
C ASP A 6 24.93 -9.15 13.85
N LEU A 7 24.89 -9.98 14.88
CA LEU A 7 24.07 -11.18 14.92
C LEU A 7 22.57 -10.83 14.93
N ALA A 8 22.15 -9.86 15.75
CA ALA A 8 20.77 -9.38 15.79
C ALA A 8 20.34 -8.76 14.45
N SER A 9 21.25 -8.10 13.74
CA SER A 9 21.01 -7.55 12.40
C SER A 9 20.76 -8.67 11.39
N GLN A 10 21.61 -9.69 11.38
CA GLN A 10 21.48 -10.84 10.48
C GLN A 10 20.16 -11.59 10.66
N TYR A 11 19.73 -11.82 11.91
CA TYR A 11 18.44 -12.47 12.17
C TYR A 11 17.25 -11.66 11.65
N LYS A 12 17.27 -10.34 11.81
CA LYS A 12 16.22 -9.46 11.28
C LYS A 12 16.17 -9.50 9.75
N GLU A 13 17.33 -9.50 9.11
CA GLU A 13 17.44 -9.56 7.66
C GLU A 13 16.93 -10.92 7.12
N ALA A 14 17.33 -12.02 7.75
CA ALA A 14 16.87 -13.36 7.39
C ALA A 14 15.34 -13.51 7.55
N PHE A 15 14.77 -12.93 8.61
CA PHE A 15 13.33 -12.93 8.82
C PHE A 15 12.59 -12.15 7.73
N ARG A 16 13.09 -10.99 7.33
CA ARG A 16 12.53 -10.21 6.21
C ARG A 16 12.60 -10.99 4.90
N GLN A 17 13.75 -11.60 4.60
CA GLN A 17 13.94 -12.40 3.40
C GLN A 17 12.98 -13.60 3.37
N HIS A 18 12.79 -14.27 4.50
CA HIS A 18 11.82 -15.35 4.63
C HIS A 18 10.39 -14.84 4.35
N GLN A 19 9.99 -13.70 4.92
CA GLN A 19 8.68 -13.11 4.64
C GLN A 19 8.49 -12.76 3.16
N ILE A 20 9.52 -12.24 2.49
CA ILE A 20 9.48 -11.92 1.06
C ILE A 20 9.39 -13.20 0.22
N ALA A 21 10.20 -14.21 0.53
CA ALA A 21 10.22 -15.47 -0.21
C ALA A 21 8.92 -16.29 -0.05
N HIS A 22 8.28 -16.18 1.11
CA HIS A 22 7.00 -16.84 1.40
C HIS A 22 5.78 -15.94 1.20
N TYR A 23 5.97 -14.72 0.73
CA TYR A 23 4.86 -13.85 0.35
C TYR A 23 4.12 -14.50 -0.82
N ARG A 24 2.85 -14.82 -0.59
CA ARG A 24 1.91 -15.10 -1.66
C ARG A 24 1.15 -13.82 -1.93
N GLU A 25 1.17 -13.37 -3.19
CA GLU A 25 0.20 -12.39 -3.67
C GLU A 25 -1.18 -13.02 -3.54
N GLU A 26 -1.89 -12.71 -2.46
CA GLU A 26 -3.34 -12.82 -2.50
C GLU A 26 -3.80 -11.84 -3.57
N GLU A 27 -4.29 -12.36 -4.68
CA GLU A 27 -4.92 -11.56 -5.72
C GLU A 27 -6.06 -10.79 -5.06
N LEU A 28 -5.83 -9.51 -4.80
CA LEU A 28 -6.85 -8.62 -4.26
C LEU A 28 -8.05 -8.74 -5.21
N PRO A 29 -9.21 -9.20 -4.72
CA PRO A 29 -10.31 -9.50 -5.61
C PRO A 29 -10.70 -8.19 -6.29
N PHE A 30 -10.42 -8.11 -7.58
CA PHE A 30 -10.88 -7.01 -8.40
C PHE A 30 -12.37 -7.23 -8.62
N THR A 31 -13.18 -6.89 -7.61
CA THR A 31 -14.62 -7.16 -7.58
C THR A 31 -15.41 -6.36 -8.61
N GLY A 32 -14.74 -5.54 -9.43
CA GLY A 32 -15.37 -4.57 -10.32
C GLY A 32 -16.27 -3.62 -9.55
N ARG A 33 -15.92 -3.31 -8.31
CA ARG A 33 -16.66 -2.40 -7.43
C ARG A 33 -15.73 -1.40 -6.77
N CYS A 34 -16.22 -0.20 -6.59
CA CYS A 34 -15.52 0.82 -5.84
C CYS A 34 -15.47 0.45 -4.35
N TYR A 35 -14.28 0.54 -3.74
CA TYR A 35 -14.08 0.28 -2.32
C TYR A 35 -14.95 1.13 -1.37
N TYR A 36 -15.26 2.37 -1.74
CA TYR A 36 -16.00 3.31 -0.87
C TYR A 36 -17.51 3.29 -1.06
N PHE A 37 -17.98 3.02 -2.27
CA PHE A 37 -19.41 3.15 -2.62
C PHE A 37 -20.03 1.85 -3.15
N GLU A 38 -19.25 0.77 -3.26
CA GLU A 38 -19.64 -0.51 -3.88
C GLU A 38 -20.22 -0.39 -5.29
N ALA A 39 -20.07 0.79 -5.90
CA ALA A 39 -20.55 1.11 -7.23
C ALA A 39 -19.77 0.30 -8.28
N PRO A 40 -20.41 -0.18 -9.35
CA PRO A 40 -19.73 -0.94 -10.39
C PRO A 40 -18.61 -0.11 -11.03
N THR A 41 -17.40 -0.67 -11.04
CA THR A 41 -16.22 -0.11 -11.69
C THR A 41 -15.73 -1.09 -12.73
N LYS A 42 -15.41 -0.57 -13.92
CA LYS A 42 -15.08 -1.40 -15.07
C LYS A 42 -13.67 -2.00 -14.93
N ASP A 43 -12.71 -1.20 -14.48
CA ASP A 43 -11.28 -1.55 -14.46
C ASP A 43 -10.47 -0.81 -13.37
N SER A 44 -11.13 -0.10 -12.45
CA SER A 44 -10.47 0.57 -11.32
C SER A 44 -11.01 0.15 -9.94
N PHE A 45 -10.14 0.14 -8.92
CA PHE A 45 -10.52 -0.10 -7.51
C PHE A 45 -11.42 1.01 -6.95
N CYS A 46 -11.44 2.15 -7.64
CA CYS A 46 -12.12 3.37 -7.23
C CYS A 46 -12.95 3.90 -8.40
N CYS A 47 -14.20 4.32 -8.16
CA CYS A 47 -15.00 4.95 -9.21
C CYS A 47 -14.41 6.33 -9.59
N LYS A 48 -14.80 6.86 -10.76
CA LYS A 48 -14.31 8.17 -11.25
C LYS A 48 -14.58 9.29 -10.25
N GLU A 49 -15.66 9.22 -9.48
CA GLU A 49 -15.99 10.23 -8.47
C GLU A 49 -15.02 10.18 -7.29
N CYS A 50 -14.74 8.99 -6.73
CA CYS A 50 -13.75 8.84 -5.68
C CYS A 50 -12.36 9.30 -6.13
N GLY A 51 -11.97 9.00 -7.37
CA GLY A 51 -10.71 9.49 -7.94
C GLY A 51 -10.61 11.01 -7.90
N LYS A 52 -11.67 11.71 -8.34
CA LYS A 52 -11.74 13.19 -8.30
C LYS A 52 -11.69 13.74 -6.87
N TYR A 53 -12.38 13.10 -5.92
CA TYR A 53 -12.34 13.51 -4.51
C TYR A 53 -10.94 13.35 -3.93
N TRP A 54 -10.28 12.24 -4.24
CA TRP A 54 -8.90 11.98 -3.80
C TRP A 54 -7.93 13.02 -4.36
N GLU A 55 -7.99 13.31 -5.67
CA GLU A 55 -7.16 14.33 -6.32
C GLU A 55 -7.35 15.71 -5.68
N LYS A 56 -8.60 16.13 -5.47
CA LYS A 56 -8.91 17.40 -4.78
C LYS A 56 -8.29 17.43 -3.39
N ARG A 57 -8.46 16.38 -2.60
CA ARG A 57 -7.88 16.30 -1.25
C ARG A 57 -6.37 16.38 -1.29
N LYS A 58 -5.73 15.67 -2.22
CA LYS A 58 -4.27 15.68 -2.42
C LYS A 58 -3.75 17.07 -2.81
N TYR A 59 -4.50 17.78 -3.65
CA TYR A 59 -4.21 19.17 -4.00
C TYR A 59 -4.32 20.08 -2.77
N PHE A 60 -5.40 20.00 -1.99
CA PHE A 60 -5.54 20.81 -0.77
C PHE A 60 -4.44 20.49 0.25
N ASP A 61 -4.09 19.21 0.43
CA ASP A 61 -3.02 18.81 1.34
C ASP A 61 -1.64 19.27 0.88
N SER A 62 -1.38 19.36 -0.44
CA SER A 62 -0.12 19.92 -0.95
C SER A 62 -0.04 21.43 -0.75
N GLN A 63 -1.14 22.16 -0.93
CA GLN A 63 -1.21 23.59 -0.65
C GLN A 63 -1.05 23.89 0.85
N ARG A 64 -1.57 23.03 1.75
CA ARG A 64 -1.41 23.18 3.21
C ARG A 64 0.01 22.92 3.70
N ARG A 65 0.87 22.28 2.91
CA ARG A 65 2.29 22.07 3.25
C ARG A 65 3.16 23.30 3.01
N ILE A 66 2.61 24.39 2.49
CA ILE A 66 3.27 25.69 2.48
C ILE A 66 3.16 26.28 3.89
N LYS A 67 4.15 25.99 4.73
CA LYS A 67 4.43 26.66 6.00
C LYS A 67 5.87 27.11 6.01
#